data_AF-A0A7X8QW22-F1
#
_entry.id   AF-A0A7X8QW22-F1
#
_cell.length_a   1.000
_cell.length_b   1.000
_cell.length_c   1.000
_cell.angle_alpha   90.00
_cell.angle_beta   90.00
_cell.angle_gamma   90.00
#
_symmetry.space_group_name_H-M   'P 1'
#
loop_
_entity.id
_entity.type
_entity.pdbx_description
1 polymer ?
#
loop_
_entity_poly.entity_id
_entity_poly.type
_entity_poly.pdbx_seq_one_letter_code
_entity_poly.pdbx_strand_id
1 'polypeptide(L)'
;MDKLITPEFGTMFWTFLIFGLLLLVLGRFAWGPIIRMLEERERAVKADRDAAESAKADAEKMRDELDVKLRQLAEDVKAELAAAVRTGERERQELLAQAREQSEQMVSAARQDIERDRERLAADLRQYVADVSLAAAEKVLGERVDENAGRRIVEATLKDLEKKG
;
A
#
# COMPACT_ATOMS: atom_id res chain seq x y z
N MET A 1 14.95 -37.09 -110.03
CA MET A 1 14.61 -36.94 -108.60
C MET A 1 14.91 -35.50 -108.22
N ASP A 2 14.33 -34.51 -108.91
CA ASP A 2 14.98 -33.18 -109.06
C ASP A 2 14.03 -31.97 -108.97
N LYS A 3 13.10 -31.96 -108.00
CA LYS A 3 12.31 -30.76 -107.66
C LYS A 3 11.94 -30.68 -106.18
N LEU A 4 12.87 -30.95 -105.27
CA LEU A 4 12.64 -30.77 -103.82
C LEU A 4 13.60 -29.81 -103.13
N ILE A 5 14.58 -29.23 -103.83
CA ILE A 5 15.48 -28.20 -103.26
C ILE A 5 15.76 -27.12 -104.30
N THR A 6 14.70 -26.54 -104.85
CA THR A 6 14.76 -25.14 -105.28
C THR A 6 14.03 -24.37 -104.21
N PRO A 7 14.65 -23.40 -103.53
CA PRO A 7 13.88 -22.49 -102.68
C PRO A 7 12.87 -21.82 -103.59
N GLU A 8 11.60 -22.24 -103.52
CA GLU A 8 10.54 -21.47 -104.14
C GLU A 8 10.56 -20.14 -103.41
N PHE A 9 11.12 -19.10 -104.04
CA PHE A 9 11.25 -17.76 -103.46
C PHE A 9 9.91 -17.27 -102.85
N GLY A 10 8.78 -17.80 -103.33
CA GLY A 10 7.46 -17.63 -102.74
C GLY A 10 7.33 -18.16 -101.30
N THR A 11 7.79 -19.36 -100.96
CA THR A 11 7.64 -19.91 -99.61
C THR A 11 8.50 -19.18 -98.59
N MET A 12 9.75 -18.82 -98.93
CA MET A 12 10.60 -17.97 -98.09
C MET A 12 9.96 -16.60 -97.83
N PHE A 13 9.41 -15.95 -98.86
CA PHE A 13 8.73 -14.66 -98.71
C PHE A 13 7.55 -14.76 -97.74
N TRP A 14 6.69 -15.77 -97.89
CA TRP A 14 5.58 -16.00 -96.96
C TRP A 14 6.04 -16.34 -95.54
N THR A 15 7.11 -17.12 -95.37
CA THR A 15 7.68 -17.41 -94.05
C THR A 15 8.19 -16.14 -93.37
N PHE A 16 8.93 -15.28 -94.07
CA PHE A 16 9.39 -14.00 -93.49
C PHE A 16 8.24 -13.04 -93.21
N LEU A 17 7.21 -13.00 -94.06
CA LEU A 17 6.01 -12.19 -93.83
C LEU A 17 5.26 -12.65 -92.58
N ILE A 18 5.02 -13.95 -92.44
CA ILE A 18 4.33 -14.52 -91.27
C ILE A 18 5.18 -14.35 -90.01
N PHE A 19 6.51 -14.55 -90.10
CA PHE A 19 7.42 -14.33 -88.98
C PHE A 19 7.46 -12.86 -88.55
N GLY A 20 7.51 -11.93 -89.49
CA GLY A 20 7.45 -10.49 -89.22
C GLY A 20 6.10 -10.08 -88.60
N LEU A 21 4.99 -10.60 -89.12
CA LEU A 21 3.66 -10.39 -88.56
C LEU A 21 3.57 -10.96 -87.12
N LEU A 22 4.12 -12.14 -86.88
CA LEU A 22 4.18 -12.76 -85.56
C LEU A 22 5.00 -11.90 -84.59
N LEU A 23 6.17 -11.39 -85.00
CA LEU A 23 6.98 -10.48 -84.18
C LEU A 23 6.25 -9.18 -83.86
N LEU A 24 5.47 -8.64 -84.81
CA LEU A 24 4.69 -7.43 -84.60
C LEU A 24 3.56 -7.68 -83.59
N VAL A 25 2.85 -8.80 -83.71
CA VAL A 25 1.83 -9.22 -82.74
C VAL A 25 2.47 -9.46 -81.36
N LEU A 26 3.59 -10.18 -81.30
CA LEU A 26 4.25 -10.50 -80.02
C LEU A 26 4.84 -9.25 -79.35
N GLY A 27 5.47 -8.36 -80.12
CA GLY A 27 5.96 -7.07 -79.63
C GLY A 27 4.84 -6.18 -79.12
N ARG A 28 3.68 -6.16 -79.80
CA ARG A 28 2.54 -5.34 -79.39
C ARG A 28 1.75 -5.91 -78.20
N PHE A 29 1.67 -7.23 -78.07
CA PHE A 29 0.84 -7.91 -77.07
C PHE A 29 1.62 -8.48 -75.86
N ALA A 30 2.83 -9.03 -76.05
CA ALA A 30 3.57 -9.70 -74.97
C ALA A 30 4.52 -8.77 -74.20
N TRP A 31 5.05 -7.73 -74.84
CA TRP A 31 6.04 -6.84 -74.21
C TRP A 31 5.46 -6.06 -73.02
N GLY A 32 4.23 -5.56 -73.13
CA GLY A 32 3.55 -4.84 -72.06
C GLY A 32 3.34 -5.68 -70.79
N PRO A 33 2.70 -6.86 -70.86
CA PRO A 33 2.51 -7.75 -69.72
C PRO A 33 3.82 -8.18 -69.03
N ILE A 34 4.87 -8.48 -69.80
CA ILE A 34 6.16 -8.91 -69.24
C ILE A 34 6.82 -7.79 -68.43
N ILE A 35 6.87 -6.58 -68.96
CA ILE A 35 7.45 -5.42 -68.25
C ILE A 35 6.62 -5.09 -67.01
N ARG A 36 5.28 -5.13 -67.10
CA ARG A 36 4.42 -4.90 -65.93
C ARG A 36 4.67 -5.92 -64.82
N MET A 37 4.80 -7.20 -65.14
CA MET A 37 5.09 -8.24 -64.15
C MET A 37 6.47 -8.05 -63.50
N LEU A 38 7.46 -7.57 -64.26
CA LEU A 38 8.79 -7.27 -63.72
C LEU A 38 8.76 -6.05 -62.79
N GLU A 39 8.09 -4.97 -63.20
CA GLU A 39 7.89 -3.79 -62.36
C GLU A 39 7.11 -4.11 -61.08
N GLU A 40 6.07 -4.96 -61.17
CA GLU A 40 5.29 -5.39 -60.01
C GLU A 40 6.14 -6.19 -59.03
N ARG A 41 6.97 -7.11 -59.53
CA ARG A 41 7.95 -7.84 -58.70
C ARG A 41 8.97 -6.91 -58.05
N GLU A 42 9.52 -5.96 -58.80
CA GLU A 42 10.48 -5.00 -58.26
C GLU A 42 9.84 -4.14 -57.17
N ARG A 43 8.62 -3.64 -57.39
CA ARG A 43 7.86 -2.88 -56.40
C ARG A 43 7.54 -3.70 -55.16
N ALA A 44 7.14 -4.95 -55.30
CA ALA A 44 6.85 -5.83 -54.18
C ALA A 44 8.10 -6.06 -53.32
N VAL A 45 9.24 -6.40 -53.94
CA VAL A 45 10.50 -6.60 -53.20
C VAL A 45 10.96 -5.33 -52.50
N LYS A 46 10.80 -4.17 -53.14
CA LYS A 46 11.13 -2.88 -52.52
C LYS A 46 10.21 -2.58 -51.34
N ALA A 47 8.91 -2.77 -51.51
CA ALA A 47 7.93 -2.57 -50.44
C ALA A 47 8.18 -3.50 -49.26
N ASP A 48 8.49 -4.77 -49.50
CA ASP A 48 8.81 -5.73 -48.43
C ASP A 48 10.08 -5.34 -47.68
N ARG A 49 11.11 -4.85 -48.38
CA ARG A 49 12.34 -4.34 -47.77
C ARG A 49 12.08 -3.09 -46.93
N ASP A 50 11.37 -2.11 -47.47
CA ASP A 50 11.05 -0.86 -46.78
C ASP A 50 10.19 -1.16 -45.53
N ALA A 51 9.23 -2.10 -45.63
CA ALA A 51 8.43 -2.55 -44.51
C ALA A 51 9.27 -3.25 -43.43
N ALA A 52 10.21 -4.12 -43.82
CA ALA A 52 11.10 -4.79 -42.89
C ALA A 52 12.05 -3.80 -42.18
N GLU A 53 12.56 -2.80 -42.90
CA GLU A 53 13.40 -1.75 -42.32
C GLU A 53 12.61 -0.86 -41.36
N SER A 54 11.40 -0.45 -41.72
CA SER A 54 10.51 0.30 -40.83
C SER A 54 10.16 -0.50 -39.57
N ALA A 55 9.79 -1.77 -39.72
CA ALA A 55 9.47 -2.63 -38.58
C ALA A 55 10.66 -2.80 -37.63
N LYS A 56 11.89 -2.91 -38.18
CA LYS A 56 13.11 -2.96 -37.37
C LYS A 56 13.36 -1.65 -36.64
N ALA A 57 13.24 -0.51 -37.32
CA ALA A 57 13.41 0.81 -36.72
C ALA A 57 12.38 1.08 -35.61
N ASP A 58 11.13 0.68 -35.82
CA ASP A 58 10.06 0.82 -34.81
C ASP A 58 10.30 -0.11 -33.62
N ALA A 59 10.77 -1.34 -33.85
CA ALA A 59 11.15 -2.24 -32.77
C ALA A 59 12.33 -1.71 -31.94
N GLU A 60 13.35 -1.12 -32.57
CA GLU A 60 14.47 -0.47 -31.88
C GLU A 60 13.99 0.72 -31.05
N LYS A 61 13.13 1.59 -31.60
CA LYS A 61 12.51 2.70 -30.84
C LYS A 61 11.71 2.20 -29.65
N MET A 62 10.85 1.20 -29.83
CA MET A 62 10.06 0.63 -28.74
C MET A 62 10.96 0.05 -27.64
N ARG A 63 12.07 -0.60 -28.02
CA ARG A 63 13.03 -1.12 -27.05
C ARG A 63 13.70 0.00 -26.26
N ASP A 64 14.13 1.06 -26.93
CA ASP A 64 14.78 2.19 -26.27
C ASP A 64 13.78 2.94 -25.35
N GLU A 65 12.53 3.10 -25.76
CA GLU A 65 11.47 3.64 -24.91
C GLU A 65 11.19 2.76 -23.68
N LEU A 66 11.17 1.43 -23.87
CA LEU A 66 11.02 0.48 -22.76
C LEU A 66 12.19 0.57 -21.79
N ASP A 67 13.42 0.65 -22.28
CA ASP A 67 14.61 0.78 -21.44
C ASP A 67 14.59 2.09 -20.63
N VAL A 68 14.14 3.19 -21.22
CA VAL A 68 13.94 4.46 -20.50
C VAL A 68 12.86 4.32 -19.42
N LYS A 69 11.70 3.72 -19.75
CA LYS A 69 10.62 3.47 -18.79
C LYS A 69 11.05 2.57 -17.64
N LEU A 70 11.82 1.51 -17.93
CA LEU A 70 12.35 0.60 -16.91
C LEU A 70 13.32 1.31 -15.96
N ARG A 71 14.18 2.19 -16.48
CA ARG A 71 15.07 3.01 -15.64
C ARG A 71 14.29 3.98 -14.77
N GLN A 72 13.29 4.66 -15.33
CA GLN A 72 12.42 5.55 -14.56
C GLN A 72 11.69 4.79 -13.46
N LEU A 73 11.07 3.65 -13.79
CA LEU A 73 10.38 2.81 -12.83
C LEU A 73 11.31 2.33 -11.70
N ALA A 74 12.55 1.97 -12.03
CA ALA A 74 13.52 1.56 -11.02
C ALA A 74 13.87 2.69 -10.05
N GLU A 75 14.00 3.92 -10.54
CA GLU A 75 14.23 5.09 -9.69
C GLU A 75 13.01 5.47 -8.86
N ASP A 76 11.81 5.41 -9.44
CA ASP A 76 10.55 5.66 -8.74
C ASP A 76 10.34 4.65 -7.61
N VAL A 77 10.58 3.36 -7.86
CA VAL A 77 10.49 2.31 -6.84
C VAL A 77 11.48 2.53 -5.69
N LYS A 78 12.72 2.94 -6.00
CA LYS A 78 13.71 3.28 -4.96
C LYS A 78 13.26 4.49 -4.14
N ALA A 79 12.75 5.52 -4.79
CA ALA A 79 12.27 6.73 -4.13
C ALA A 79 11.07 6.42 -3.22
N GLU A 80 10.12 5.63 -3.71
CA GLU A 80 8.94 5.20 -2.96
C GLU A 80 9.32 4.33 -1.76
N LEU A 81 10.23 3.36 -1.94
CA LEU A 81 10.72 2.55 -0.84
C LEU A 81 11.42 3.40 0.23
N ALA A 82 12.24 4.36 -0.18
CA ALA A 82 12.90 5.28 0.74
C ALA A 82 11.91 6.21 1.47
N ALA A 83 10.80 6.58 0.81
CA ALA A 83 9.71 7.34 1.44
C ALA A 83 8.97 6.47 2.46
N ALA A 84 8.60 5.24 2.09
CA ALA A 84 7.91 4.29 2.97
C ALA A 84 8.72 3.97 4.23
N VAL A 85 10.04 3.75 4.11
CA VAL A 85 10.93 3.53 5.26
C VAL A 85 10.98 4.75 6.17
N ARG A 86 11.06 5.97 5.60
CA ARG A 86 11.07 7.22 6.39
C ARG A 86 9.75 7.44 7.12
N THR A 87 8.62 7.20 6.45
CA THR A 87 7.30 7.29 7.07
C THR A 87 7.14 6.26 8.19
N GLY A 88 7.54 5.01 7.94
CA GLY A 88 7.48 3.95 8.95
C GLY A 88 8.35 4.25 10.18
N GLU A 89 9.56 4.79 10.00
CA GLU A 89 10.40 5.19 11.13
C GLU A 89 9.81 6.38 11.90
N ARG A 90 9.19 7.34 11.20
CA ARG A 90 8.49 8.47 11.85
C ARG A 90 7.30 7.99 12.67
N GLU A 91 6.46 7.13 12.10
CA GLU A 91 5.32 6.54 12.80
C GLU A 91 5.77 5.70 14.00
N ARG A 92 6.84 4.92 13.86
CA ARG A 92 7.44 4.15 14.96
C ARG A 92 7.86 5.08 16.11
N GLN A 93 8.54 6.18 15.79
CA GLN A 93 8.98 7.15 16.81
C GLN A 93 7.78 7.84 17.48
N GLU A 94 6.76 8.20 16.70
CA GLU A 94 5.52 8.81 17.22
C GLU A 94 4.78 7.85 18.15
N LEU A 95 4.59 6.59 17.75
CA LEU A 95 3.96 5.57 18.58
C LEU A 95 4.75 5.31 19.87
N LEU A 96 6.08 5.27 19.80
CA LEU A 96 6.91 5.12 20.99
C LEU A 96 6.81 6.33 21.93
N ALA A 97 6.73 7.55 21.38
CA ALA A 97 6.54 8.76 22.18
C ALA A 97 5.16 8.75 22.87
N GLN A 98 4.10 8.45 22.12
CA GLN A 98 2.74 8.33 22.66
C GLN A 98 2.64 7.24 23.73
N ALA A 99 3.26 6.07 23.51
CA ALA A 99 3.25 4.98 24.49
C ALA A 99 3.97 5.36 25.79
N ARG A 100 5.09 6.10 25.69
CA ARG A 100 5.80 6.62 26.87
C ARG A 100 4.95 7.64 27.62
N GLU A 101 4.35 8.58 26.91
CA GLU A 101 3.47 9.58 27.52
C GLU A 101 2.29 8.93 28.25
N GLN A 102 1.61 7.99 27.59
CA GLN A 102 0.50 7.23 28.20
C GLN A 102 0.95 6.43 29.42
N SER A 103 2.14 5.83 29.37
CA SER A 103 2.72 5.10 30.50
C SER A 103 3.02 6.04 31.68
N GLU A 104 3.60 7.21 31.43
CA GLU A 104 3.86 8.22 32.46
C GLU A 104 2.56 8.74 33.08
N GLN A 105 1.54 9.02 32.26
CA GLN A 105 0.22 9.41 32.72
C GLN A 105 -0.42 8.34 33.59
N MET A 106 -0.34 7.06 33.18
CA MET A 106 -0.86 5.93 33.95
C MET A 106 -0.16 5.79 35.30
N VAL A 107 1.18 5.91 35.34
CA VAL A 107 1.95 5.84 36.59
C VAL A 107 1.62 7.02 37.50
N SER A 108 1.48 8.23 36.94
CA SER A 108 1.09 9.42 37.70
C SER A 108 -0.31 9.27 38.30
N ALA A 109 -1.27 8.80 37.51
CA ALA A 109 -2.63 8.54 37.99
C ALA A 109 -2.64 7.49 39.11
N ALA A 110 -1.96 6.36 38.91
CA ALA A 110 -1.85 5.31 39.92
C ALA A 110 -1.21 5.82 41.23
N ARG A 111 -0.20 6.70 41.15
CA ARG A 111 0.38 7.33 42.36
C ARG A 111 -0.62 8.23 43.07
N GLN A 112 -1.40 9.03 42.34
CA GLN A 112 -2.44 9.87 42.94
C GLN A 112 -3.53 9.03 43.60
N ASP A 113 -3.93 7.93 42.99
CA ASP A 113 -4.93 7.01 43.56
C ASP A 113 -4.39 6.34 44.83
N ILE A 114 -3.12 5.91 44.84
CA ILE A 114 -2.47 5.36 46.04
C ILE A 114 -2.44 6.38 47.19
N GLU A 115 -2.14 7.64 46.92
CA GLU A 115 -2.13 8.67 47.96
C GLU A 115 -3.55 8.93 48.51
N ARG A 116 -4.57 8.97 47.64
CA ARG A 116 -5.97 9.08 48.07
C ARG A 116 -6.42 7.89 48.91
N ASP A 117 -6.02 6.68 48.51
CA ASP A 117 -6.32 5.46 49.27
C ASP A 117 -5.63 5.45 50.63
N ARG A 118 -4.39 5.95 50.73
CA ARG A 118 -3.69 6.12 52.01
C ARG A 118 -4.41 7.09 52.93
N GLU A 119 -4.84 8.25 52.42
CA GLU A 119 -5.60 9.23 53.20
C GLU A 119 -6.91 8.63 53.71
N ARG A 120 -7.63 7.90 52.86
CA ARG A 120 -8.87 7.21 53.22
C ARG A 120 -8.64 6.14 54.28
N LEU A 121 -7.65 5.26 54.09
CA LEU A 121 -7.30 4.22 55.06
C LEU A 121 -6.85 4.81 56.40
N ALA A 122 -6.14 5.95 56.39
CA ALA A 122 -5.77 6.64 57.62
C ALA A 122 -6.98 7.20 58.36
N ALA A 123 -7.98 7.73 57.64
CA ALA A 123 -9.23 8.18 58.23
C ALA A 123 -10.04 7.01 58.82
N ASP A 124 -10.18 5.92 58.07
CA ASP A 124 -10.87 4.70 58.52
C ASP A 124 -10.20 4.09 59.76
N LEU A 125 -8.86 4.07 59.81
CA LEU A 125 -8.10 3.59 60.96
C LEU A 125 -8.31 4.45 62.20
N ARG A 126 -8.36 5.79 62.05
CA ARG A 126 -8.65 6.69 63.19
C ARG A 126 -10.05 6.44 63.76
N GLN A 127 -11.04 6.23 62.89
CA GLN A 127 -12.40 5.90 63.30
C GLN A 127 -12.42 4.57 64.06
N TYR A 128 -11.78 3.53 63.51
CA TYR A 128 -11.70 2.22 64.15
C TYR A 128 -11.02 2.27 65.53
N VAL A 129 -9.92 3.02 65.66
CA VAL A 129 -9.23 3.20 66.95
C VAL A 129 -10.12 3.95 67.95
N ALA A 130 -10.87 4.96 67.50
CA ALA A 130 -11.82 5.67 68.35
C ALA A 130 -12.93 4.74 68.85
N ASP A 131 -13.52 3.93 67.96
CA ASP A 131 -14.58 2.97 68.29
C ASP A 131 -14.09 1.90 69.28
N VAL A 132 -12.89 1.35 69.07
CA VAL A 132 -12.27 0.37 69.98
C VAL A 132 -11.96 0.99 71.34
N SER A 133 -11.46 2.23 71.36
CA SER A 133 -11.16 2.95 72.60
C SER A 133 -12.43 3.25 73.40
N LEU A 134 -13.52 3.62 72.72
CA LEU A 134 -14.82 3.84 73.33
C LEU A 134 -15.39 2.55 73.92
N ALA A 135 -15.37 1.45 73.17
CA ALA A 135 -15.82 0.14 73.65
C ALA A 135 -15.01 -0.36 74.86
N ALA A 136 -13.69 -0.12 74.88
CA ALA A 136 -12.84 -0.42 76.03
C ALA A 136 -13.20 0.45 77.25
N ALA A 137 -13.43 1.75 77.04
CA ALA A 137 -13.85 2.66 78.11
C ALA A 137 -15.22 2.29 78.68
N GLU A 138 -16.20 1.96 77.82
CA GLU A 138 -17.53 1.48 78.22
C GLU A 138 -17.44 0.20 79.07
N LYS A 139 -16.58 -0.75 78.68
CA LYS A 139 -16.39 -2.00 79.45
C LYS A 139 -15.78 -1.74 80.83
N VAL A 140 -14.75 -0.89 80.92
CA VAL A 140 -14.11 -0.52 82.20
C VAL A 140 -15.06 0.29 83.09
N LEU A 141 -15.84 1.22 82.51
CA LEU A 141 -16.89 1.92 83.27
C LEU A 141 -17.98 0.95 83.73
N GLY A 142 -18.44 0.04 82.86
CA GLY A 142 -19.44 -0.96 83.19
C GLY A 142 -19.03 -1.84 84.38
N GLU A 143 -17.78 -2.33 84.39
CA GLU A 143 -17.23 -3.10 85.52
C GLU A 143 -17.11 -2.26 86.80
N ARG A 144 -16.77 -0.96 86.72
CA ARG A 144 -16.65 -0.08 87.90
C ARG A 144 -17.99 0.45 88.41
N VAL A 145 -19.01 0.53 87.55
CA VAL A 145 -20.34 1.02 87.90
C VAL A 145 -21.13 -0.03 88.68
N ASP A 146 -20.85 -1.32 88.46
CA ASP A 146 -21.54 -2.45 89.10
C ASP A 146 -21.25 -2.58 90.61
N GLU A 147 -20.05 -2.19 91.07
CA GLU A 147 -19.70 -2.39 92.48
C GLU A 147 -20.08 -1.23 93.43
N ASN A 148 -20.14 0.05 92.97
CA ASN A 148 -20.31 1.19 93.91
C ASN A 148 -20.86 2.51 93.32
N ALA A 149 -21.39 2.56 92.09
CA ALA A 149 -21.76 3.84 91.44
C ALA A 149 -23.26 4.18 91.50
N GLY A 150 -24.15 3.19 91.58
CA GLY A 150 -25.61 3.39 91.52
C GLY A 150 -26.16 4.34 92.60
N ARG A 151 -25.60 4.34 93.81
CA ARG A 151 -26.06 5.23 94.90
C ARG A 151 -25.52 6.65 94.82
N ARG A 152 -24.27 6.85 94.37
CA ARG A 152 -23.64 8.18 94.29
C ARG A 152 -24.16 9.04 93.15
N ILE A 153 -24.53 8.42 92.02
CA ILE A 153 -25.12 9.14 90.88
C ILE A 153 -26.54 9.61 91.22
N VAL A 154 -27.30 8.80 91.95
CA VAL A 154 -28.64 9.17 92.45
C VAL A 154 -28.55 10.32 93.47
N GLU A 155 -27.63 10.26 94.43
CA GLU A 155 -27.42 11.36 95.39
C GLU A 155 -26.95 12.65 94.73
N ALA A 156 -26.03 12.58 93.74
CA ALA A 156 -25.56 13.76 93.02
C ALA A 156 -26.66 14.41 92.18
N THR A 157 -27.54 13.62 91.55
CA THR A 157 -28.67 14.11 90.75
C THR A 157 -29.77 14.72 91.63
N LEU A 158 -30.02 14.14 92.81
CA LEU A 158 -30.92 14.71 93.82
C LEU A 158 -30.42 16.06 94.34
N LYS A 159 -29.10 16.19 94.58
CA LYS A 159 -28.48 17.43 95.08
C LYS A 159 -28.50 18.57 94.06
N ASP A 160 -28.42 18.27 92.77
CA ASP A 160 -28.49 19.27 91.70
C ASP A 160 -29.94 19.71 91.41
N LEU A 161 -30.93 18.85 91.69
CA LEU A 161 -32.35 19.22 91.63
C LEU A 161 -32.78 20.08 92.83
N GLU A 162 -32.26 19.83 94.04
CA GLU A 162 -32.45 20.71 95.22
C GLU A 162 -31.82 22.10 95.04
N LYS A 163 -30.82 22.24 94.18
CA LYS A 163 -30.13 23.51 93.93
C LYS A 163 -30.79 24.37 92.84
N LYS A 164 -31.78 23.83 92.14
CA LYS A 164 -32.52 24.48 91.04
C LYS A 164 -34.02 24.67 91.31
N GLY A 165 -34.51 24.33 92.50
CA GLY A 165 -35.82 24.75 93.03
C GLY A 165 -35.66 25.90 94.01
#